data_AF-A0A6B3GT51-F1
#
_entry.id   AF-A0A6B3GT51-F1
#
_cell.length_a   1.000
_cell.length_b   1.000
_cell.length_c   1.000
_cell.angle_alpha   90.00
_cell.angle_beta   90.00
_cell.angle_gamma   90.00
#
_symmetry.space_group_name_H-M   'P 1'
#
loop_
_entity.id
_entity.type
_entity.pdbx_description
1 polymer ?
#
loop_
_entity_poly.entity_id
_entity_poly.type
_entity_poly.pdbx_seq_one_letter_code
_entity_poly.pdbx_strand_id
1 'polypeptide(L)' 'MVVASWWPRARLGIFVHWTPASVPGWAPPYVPAAELPAAGRRAPLGWTSYAEWYENALRFPGSPVA' A
#
# COMPACT_ATOMS: atom_id res chain seq x y z
N MET A 1 -14.45 27.01 0.26
CA MET A 1 -15.11 25.67 0.26
C MET A 1 -15.56 25.40 1.68
N VAL A 2 -16.84 25.07 1.90
CA VAL A 2 -17.40 24.86 3.25
C VAL A 2 -17.62 23.36 3.45
N VAL A 3 -17.14 22.79 4.56
CA VAL A 3 -17.37 21.39 4.91
C VAL A 3 -18.68 21.25 5.70
N ALA A 4 -19.39 20.13 5.55
CA ALA A 4 -20.63 19.90 6.27
C ALA A 4 -20.42 19.93 7.79
N SER A 5 -21.32 20.59 8.53
CA SER A 5 -21.18 20.85 9.99
C SER A 5 -21.11 19.59 10.86
N TRP A 6 -21.51 18.44 10.33
CA TRP A 6 -21.39 17.15 11.02
C TRP A 6 -19.97 16.57 10.94
N TRP A 7 -19.20 16.86 9.88
CA TRP A 7 -17.89 16.25 9.64
C TRP A 7 -16.86 16.56 10.75
N PRO A 8 -16.70 17.81 11.21
CA PRO A 8 -15.82 18.10 12.35
C PRO A 8 -16.32 17.51 13.68
N ARG A 9 -17.62 17.20 13.79
CA ARG A 9 -18.22 16.56 14.97
C ARG A 9 -18.08 15.04 14.99
N ALA A 10 -17.88 14.41 13.83
CA ALA A 10 -17.77 12.96 13.71
C ALA A 10 -16.51 12.40 14.39
N ARG A 11 -15.37 13.12 14.29
CA ARG A 11 -14.07 12.85 14.95
C ARG A 11 -13.36 11.51 14.61
N LEU A 12 -14.09 10.46 14.29
CA LEU A 12 -13.61 9.12 13.98
C LEU A 12 -14.33 8.59 12.74
N GLY A 13 -13.59 7.99 11.83
CA GLY A 13 -14.11 7.27 10.68
C GLY A 13 -13.38 5.94 10.52
N ILE A 14 -14.09 4.94 10.00
CA ILE A 14 -13.51 3.65 9.64
C ILE A 14 -13.21 3.68 8.15
N PHE A 15 -11.99 3.30 7.77
CA PHE A 15 -11.62 3.15 6.38
C PHE A 15 -11.41 1.69 6.03
N VAL A 16 -11.99 1.25 4.91
CA VAL A 16 -11.95 -0.14 4.45
C VAL A 16 -11.36 -0.17 3.04
N HIS A 17 -10.19 -0.79 2.91
CA HIS A 17 -9.66 -1.21 1.61
C HIS A 17 -10.04 -2.68 1.40
N TRP A 18 -10.97 -2.90 0.48
CA TRP A 18 -11.39 -4.24 0.08
C TRP A 18 -11.41 -4.31 -1.45
N THR A 19 -10.47 -5.06 -2.01
CA THR A 19 -10.23 -5.16 -3.45
C THR A 19 -9.92 -6.61 -3.82
N PRO A 20 -9.80 -6.98 -5.10
CA PRO A 20 -9.35 -8.33 -5.46
C PRO A 20 -8.00 -8.72 -4.84
N ALA A 21 -7.13 -7.75 -4.57
CA ALA A 21 -5.86 -7.98 -3.88
C ALA A 21 -6.04 -8.45 -2.43
N SER A 22 -7.23 -8.31 -1.84
CA SER A 22 -7.57 -8.90 -0.55
C SER A 22 -7.68 -10.44 -0.60
N VAL A 23 -7.80 -11.04 -1.79
CA VAL A 23 -7.78 -12.51 -1.95
C VAL A 23 -6.39 -13.09 -1.66
N PRO A 24 -5.29 -12.64 -2.30
CA PRO A 24 -3.95 -13.05 -1.89
C PRO A 24 -3.55 -12.44 -0.54
N GLY A 25 -4.00 -11.22 -0.22
CA GLY A 25 -3.84 -10.62 1.11
C GLY A 25 -2.39 -10.50 1.57
N TRP A 26 -1.45 -10.35 0.63
CA TRP A 26 -0.03 -10.45 0.90
C TRP A 26 0.76 -9.25 0.36
N ALA A 27 1.76 -8.80 1.12
CA ALA A 27 2.76 -7.82 0.71
C ALA A 27 4.05 -8.06 1.50
N PRO A 28 5.22 -7.64 1.00
CA PRO A 28 6.45 -7.68 1.77
C PRO A 28 6.39 -6.77 3.01
N PRO A 29 7.19 -7.03 4.05
CA PRO A 29 7.31 -6.14 5.19
C PRO A 29 7.73 -4.72 4.80
N TYR A 30 7.22 -3.74 5.54
CA TYR A 30 7.62 -2.35 5.38
C TYR A 30 9.12 -2.19 5.57
N VAL A 31 9.73 -1.44 4.65
CA VAL A 31 11.10 -0.95 4.75
C VAL A 31 11.07 0.55 4.51
N PRO A 32 11.73 1.36 5.36
CA PRO A 32 11.81 2.80 5.16
C PRO A 32 12.31 3.14 3.75
N ALA A 33 11.71 4.16 3.13
CA ALA A 33 12.05 4.54 1.76
C ALA A 33 13.55 4.84 1.58
N ALA A 34 14.20 5.40 2.61
CA ALA A 34 15.63 5.69 2.63
C ALA A 34 16.51 4.42 2.58
N GLU A 35 16.00 3.26 3.00
CA GLU A 35 16.74 2.00 3.08
C GLU A 35 16.54 1.11 1.83
N LEU A 36 15.56 1.43 0.97
CA LEU A 36 15.28 0.65 -0.24
C LEU A 36 16.49 0.50 -1.18
N PRO A 37 17.30 1.56 -1.44
CA PRO A 37 18.49 1.41 -2.27
C PRO A 37 19.53 0.48 -1.64
N ALA A 38 19.72 0.56 -0.32
CA ALA A 38 20.67 -0.26 0.43
C ALA A 38 20.24 -1.75 0.47
N ALA A 39 18.93 -2.01 0.46
CA ALA A 39 18.37 -3.35 0.35
C ALA A 39 18.41 -3.93 -1.08
N GLY A 40 19.07 -3.24 -2.04
CA GLY A 40 19.15 -3.68 -3.43
C GLY A 40 17.85 -3.53 -4.21
N ARG A 41 16.84 -2.83 -3.67
CA ARG A 41 15.51 -2.71 -4.26
C ARG A 41 15.47 -1.55 -5.25
N ARG A 42 15.75 -1.84 -6.53
CA ARG A 42 15.77 -0.83 -7.62
C ARG A 42 14.39 -0.32 -8.02
N ALA A 43 13.31 -1.05 -7.69
CA ALA A 43 11.94 -0.70 -8.01
C ALA A 43 11.08 -0.61 -6.72
N PRO A 44 11.05 0.54 -6.04
CA PRO A 44 10.31 0.73 -4.78
C PRO A 44 8.84 0.27 -4.83
N LEU A 45 8.16 0.52 -5.95
CA LEU A 45 6.76 0.15 -6.14
C LEU A 45 6.53 -1.35 -6.31
N GLY A 46 7.55 -2.12 -6.70
CA GLY A 46 7.51 -3.59 -6.68
C GLY A 46 7.70 -4.17 -5.28
N TRP A 47 8.15 -3.36 -4.32
CA TRP A 47 8.47 -3.77 -2.95
C TRP A 47 7.61 -3.05 -1.90
N THR A 48 6.48 -2.48 -2.32
CA THR A 48 5.55 -1.80 -1.42
C THR A 48 4.95 -2.77 -0.40
N SER A 49 4.80 -2.32 0.85
CA SER A 49 4.12 -3.07 1.91
C SER A 49 2.60 -2.96 1.87
N TYR A 50 2.05 -2.33 0.84
CA TYR A 50 0.62 -2.14 0.66
C TYR A 50 0.05 -3.25 -0.19
N ALA A 51 -0.69 -4.17 0.44
CA ALA A 51 -1.28 -5.34 -0.22
C ALA A 51 -2.30 -4.94 -1.29
N GLU A 52 -2.99 -3.81 -1.16
CA GLU A 52 -3.90 -3.31 -2.19
C GLU A 52 -3.20 -2.98 -3.52
N TRP A 53 -1.87 -2.84 -3.52
CA TRP A 53 -1.03 -2.63 -4.70
C TRP A 53 -0.49 -3.92 -5.33
N TYR A 54 -1.00 -5.10 -4.92
CA TYR A 54 -0.51 -6.41 -5.38
C TYR A 54 -0.38 -6.51 -6.91
N GLU A 55 -1.40 -6.08 -7.67
CA GLU A 55 -1.36 -6.13 -9.14
C GLU A 55 -0.25 -5.25 -9.73
N ASN A 56 -0.03 -4.06 -9.16
CA ASN A 56 1.06 -3.19 -9.59
C ASN A 56 2.42 -3.85 -9.30
N ALA A 57 2.58 -4.44 -8.11
CA ALA A 57 3.83 -5.09 -7.72
C ALA A 57 4.15 -6.31 -8.60
N LEU A 58 3.15 -7.06 -9.07
CA LEU A 58 3.32 -8.17 -10.03
C LEU A 58 3.93 -7.73 -11.37
N ARG A 59 3.78 -6.46 -11.75
CA ARG A 59 4.34 -5.92 -13.02
C ARG A 59 5.85 -5.74 -12.98
N PHE A 60 6.47 -5.86 -11.80
CA PHE A 60 7.91 -5.74 -11.63
C PHE A 60 8.56 -7.14 -11.57
N PRO A 61 9.41 -7.52 -12.55
CA PRO A 61 10.11 -8.80 -12.51
C PRO A 61 10.94 -8.95 -11.23
N GLY A 62 10.83 -10.11 -10.57
CA GLY A 62 11.53 -10.40 -9.32
C GLY A 62 10.98 -9.64 -8.11
N SER A 63 9.77 -9.07 -8.21
CA SER A 63 9.05 -8.62 -7.03
C SER A 63 8.71 -9.80 -6.12
N PRO A 64 8.61 -9.58 -4.81
CA PRO A 64 8.38 -10.67 -3.87
C PRO A 64 6.91 -11.13 -3.85
N VAL A 65 6.03 -10.47 -4.61
CA VAL A 65 4.60 -10.84 -4.76
C VAL A 65 4.36 -11.89 -5.86
N ALA A 66 5.36 -12.14 -6.72
CA ALA A 66 5.30 -13.05 -7.86
C ALA A 66 5.54 -14.51 -7.46
#